data_AF-A0A7C5DVW2-F1
#
_entry.id   AF-A0A7C5DVW2-F1
#
_cell.length_a   1.000
_cell.length_b   1.000
_cell.length_c   1.000
_cell.angle_alpha   90.00
_cell.angle_beta   90.00
_cell.angle_gamma   90.00
#
_symmetry.space_group_name_H-M   'P 1'
#
loop_
_entity.id
_entity.type
_entity.pdbx_description
1 polymer ?
#
loop_
_entity_poly.entity_id
_entity_poly.type
_entity_poly.pdbx_seq_one_letter_code
_entity_poly.pdbx_strand_id
1 'polypeptide(L)'
;MATGRLLGISNLITIVLVVYVFFYYFVNHTRMGREIYAVGSNLEAARVIGINTVFTTWLVYVISGALSGLGGVMWVARYASAQNDTASGFVLTVVAACVLGGVSIAGGVGTIPGVFLGAITIGIINNALPMIRVSPFWKMALQGVIILVAAVVNALITQSAERAQLKQREELRRMRYGA
;
A
#
# COMPACT_ATOMS: atom_id res chain seq x y z
N MET A 1 -5.96 -9.89 -29.40
CA MET A 1 -6.69 -9.84 -28.11
C MET A 1 -6.21 -8.73 -27.17
N ALA A 2 -4.93 -8.31 -27.23
CA ALA A 2 -4.40 -7.18 -26.43
C ALA A 2 -4.80 -5.77 -26.93
N THR A 3 -5.38 -5.66 -28.13
CA THR A 3 -5.85 -4.39 -28.74
C THR A 3 -7.36 -4.39 -28.98
N GLY A 4 -8.12 -5.16 -28.19
CA GLY A 4 -9.58 -5.12 -28.24
C GLY A 4 -10.11 -3.90 -27.48
N ARG A 5 -10.41 -2.81 -28.20
CA ARG A 5 -11.23 -1.71 -27.65
C ARG A 5 -12.68 -2.20 -27.63
N LEU A 6 -13.12 -2.76 -26.50
CA LEU A 6 -14.53 -3.16 -26.36
C LEU A 6 -15.45 -1.93 -26.30
N LEU A 7 -14.94 -0.77 -25.88
CA LEU A 7 -15.71 0.46 -25.58
C LEU A 7 -14.91 1.77 -25.79
N GLY A 8 -13.84 1.74 -26.59
CA GLY A 8 -12.92 2.90 -26.74
C GLY A 8 -11.89 3.06 -25.62
N ILE A 9 -12.02 2.30 -24.53
CA ILE A 9 -11.08 2.22 -23.40
C ILE A 9 -10.15 0.99 -23.60
N SER A 10 -8.87 1.11 -23.21
CA SER A 10 -7.92 -0.01 -23.23
C SER A 10 -8.37 -1.12 -22.28
N ASN A 11 -8.39 -2.38 -22.74
CA ASN A 11 -8.80 -3.54 -21.94
C ASN A 11 -8.02 -3.66 -20.60
N LEU A 12 -6.77 -3.16 -20.58
CA LEU A 12 -5.95 -3.07 -19.38
C LEU A 12 -6.56 -2.15 -18.30
N ILE A 13 -7.11 -1.00 -18.70
CA ILE A 13 -7.73 -0.04 -17.77
C ILE A 13 -9.00 -0.64 -17.17
N THR A 14 -9.81 -1.33 -17.98
CA THR A 14 -11.03 -2.00 -17.52
C THR A 14 -10.71 -3.06 -16.47
N ILE A 15 -9.68 -3.89 -16.68
CA ILE A 15 -9.25 -4.88 -15.70
C ILE A 15 -8.81 -4.22 -14.39
N VAL A 16 -7.98 -3.16 -14.46
CA VAL A 16 -7.56 -2.42 -13.25
C VAL A 16 -8.77 -1.84 -12.50
N LEU A 17 -9.74 -1.27 -13.22
CA LEU A 17 -10.92 -0.67 -12.61
C LEU A 17 -11.79 -1.73 -11.90
N VAL A 18 -12.00 -2.88 -12.55
CA VAL A 18 -12.76 -4.00 -11.97
C VAL A 18 -12.08 -4.52 -10.70
N VAL A 19 -10.76 -4.72 -10.75
CA VAL A 19 -9.97 -5.14 -9.58
C VAL A 19 -10.05 -4.09 -8.47
N TYR A 20 -9.91 -2.80 -8.81
CA TYR A 20 -10.02 -1.70 -7.84
C TYR A 20 -11.38 -1.71 -7.14
N VAL A 21 -12.49 -1.79 -7.90
CA VAL A 21 -13.85 -1.80 -7.33
C VAL A 21 -14.07 -3.03 -6.47
N PHE A 22 -13.62 -4.20 -6.93
CA PHE A 22 -13.70 -5.45 -6.17
C PHE A 22 -12.97 -5.35 -4.83
N PHE A 23 -11.71 -4.89 -4.82
CA PHE A 23 -10.94 -4.74 -3.60
C PHE A 23 -11.46 -3.62 -2.70
N TYR A 24 -11.92 -2.51 -3.28
CA TYR A 24 -12.56 -1.43 -2.55
C TYR A 24 -13.76 -1.94 -1.76
N TYR A 25 -14.62 -2.73 -2.40
CA TYR A 25 -15.76 -3.34 -1.74
C TYR A 25 -15.34 -4.41 -0.72
N PHE A 26 -14.42 -5.29 -1.10
CA PHE A 26 -13.91 -6.35 -0.23
C PHE A 26 -13.37 -5.78 1.09
N VAL A 27 -12.50 -4.79 1.03
CA VAL A 27 -11.84 -4.25 2.23
C VAL A 27 -12.81 -3.41 3.08
N ASN A 28 -13.70 -2.63 2.47
CA ASN A 28 -14.61 -1.76 3.24
C ASN A 28 -15.84 -2.50 3.79
N HIS A 29 -16.38 -3.48 3.07
CA HIS A 29 -17.67 -4.09 3.41
C HIS A 29 -17.54 -5.49 4.04
N THR A 30 -16.42 -6.20 3.87
CA THR A 30 -16.30 -7.56 4.43
C THR A 30 -15.72 -7.61 5.84
N ARG A 31 -16.04 -8.69 6.58
CA ARG A 31 -15.43 -8.98 7.89
C ARG A 31 -13.92 -9.21 7.77
N MET A 32 -13.50 -9.91 6.71
CA MET A 32 -12.08 -10.15 6.41
C MET A 32 -11.29 -8.84 6.27
N GLY A 33 -11.84 -7.84 5.58
CA GLY A 33 -11.19 -6.53 5.47
C GLY A 33 -10.87 -5.91 6.83
N ARG A 34 -11.84 -5.93 7.76
CA ARG A 34 -11.65 -5.43 9.13
C ARG A 34 -10.65 -6.26 9.93
N GLU A 35 -10.68 -7.58 9.78
CA GLU A 35 -9.70 -8.47 10.41
C GLU A 35 -8.28 -8.18 9.93
N ILE A 36 -8.08 -7.88 8.64
CA ILE A 36 -6.78 -7.51 8.08
C ILE A 36 -6.24 -6.24 8.74
N TYR A 37 -7.08 -5.20 8.90
CA TYR A 37 -6.66 -3.97 9.59
C TYR A 37 -6.35 -4.20 11.07
N ALA A 38 -7.13 -5.04 11.76
CA ALA A 38 -6.90 -5.37 13.17
C ALA A 38 -5.59 -6.14 13.37
N VAL A 39 -5.33 -7.14 12.53
CA VAL A 39 -4.06 -7.89 12.53
C VAL A 39 -2.88 -6.99 12.20
N GLY A 40 -3.06 -6.04 11.27
CA GLY A 40 -2.03 -5.08 10.90
C GLY A 40 -1.74 -4.00 11.94
N SER A 41 -2.68 -3.67 12.83
CA SER A 41 -2.44 -2.67 13.88
C SER A 41 -1.79 -3.26 15.12
N ASN A 42 -2.24 -4.44 15.57
CA ASN A 42 -1.62 -5.17 16.66
C ASN A 42 -1.93 -6.67 16.57
N LEU A 43 -0.91 -7.46 16.19
CA LEU A 43 -1.01 -8.90 16.02
C LEU A 43 -1.40 -9.63 17.32
N GLU A 44 -0.84 -9.21 18.46
CA GLU A 44 -1.11 -9.84 19.75
C GLU A 44 -2.54 -9.56 20.22
N ALA A 45 -2.98 -8.30 20.10
CA ALA A 45 -4.34 -7.91 20.45
C ALA A 45 -5.38 -8.62 19.58
N ALA A 46 -5.13 -8.74 18.26
CA ALA A 46 -6.01 -9.47 17.34
C ALA A 46 -6.16 -10.96 17.73
N ARG A 47 -5.06 -11.59 18.18
CA ARG A 47 -5.08 -12.98 18.65
C ARG A 47 -5.90 -13.14 19.94
N VAL A 48 -5.80 -12.20 20.88
CA VAL A 48 -6.52 -12.25 22.16
C VAL A 48 -8.04 -12.14 21.96
N ILE A 49 -8.50 -11.36 20.97
CA ILE A 49 -9.93 -11.23 20.65
C ILE A 49 -10.47 -12.34 19.73
N GLY A 50 -9.68 -13.38 19.45
CA GLY A 50 -10.10 -14.57 18.72
C GLY A 50 -10.04 -14.47 17.19
N ILE A 51 -9.35 -13.48 16.62
CA ILE A 51 -9.11 -13.43 15.17
C ILE A 51 -8.07 -14.48 14.81
N ASN A 52 -8.33 -15.27 13.77
CA ASN A 52 -7.36 -16.25 13.26
C ASN A 52 -6.25 -15.53 12.49
N THR A 53 -5.27 -15.01 13.23
CA THR A 53 -4.15 -14.23 12.66
C THR A 53 -3.38 -15.02 11.59
N VAL A 54 -3.27 -16.35 11.76
CA VAL A 54 -2.54 -17.24 10.83
C VAL A 54 -3.25 -17.29 9.49
N PHE A 55 -4.56 -17.55 9.50
CA PHE A 55 -5.35 -17.61 8.27
C PHE A 55 -5.44 -16.23 7.58
N THR A 56 -5.69 -15.16 8.34
CA THR A 56 -5.73 -13.80 7.78
C THR A 56 -4.42 -13.43 7.11
N THR A 57 -3.28 -13.73 7.75
CA THR A 57 -1.95 -13.44 7.18
C THR A 57 -1.70 -14.26 5.91
N TRP A 58 -1.97 -15.56 5.95
CA TRP A 58 -1.83 -16.43 4.78
C TRP A 58 -2.68 -15.94 3.60
N LEU A 59 -3.94 -15.59 3.85
CA LEU A 59 -4.86 -15.07 2.83
C LEU A 59 -4.33 -13.78 2.18
N VAL A 60 -3.79 -12.84 2.97
CA VAL A 60 -3.21 -11.59 2.46
C VAL A 60 -2.01 -11.85 1.56
N TYR A 61 -1.13 -12.79 1.93
CA TYR A 61 0.00 -13.19 1.07
C TYR A 61 -0.46 -13.82 -0.24
N VAL A 62 -1.48 -14.69 -0.21
CA VAL A 62 -2.06 -15.31 -1.41
C VAL A 62 -2.66 -14.25 -2.34
N ILE A 63 -3.44 -13.32 -1.78
CA ILE A 63 -4.03 -12.20 -2.52
C ILE A 63 -2.94 -11.33 -3.16
N SER A 64 -1.89 -10.99 -2.40
CA SER A 64 -0.76 -10.19 -2.90
C SER A 64 -0.04 -10.89 -4.06
N GLY A 65 0.21 -12.20 -3.92
CA GLY A 65 0.79 -13.01 -4.99
C GLY A 65 -0.07 -13.07 -6.25
N ALA A 66 -1.38 -13.27 -6.09
CA ALA A 66 -2.32 -13.29 -7.21
C ALA A 66 -2.39 -11.93 -7.95
N LEU A 67 -2.41 -10.82 -7.20
CA LEU A 67 -2.40 -9.47 -7.76
C LEU A 67 -1.07 -9.13 -8.46
N SER A 68 0.05 -9.53 -7.87
CA SER A 68 1.38 -9.34 -8.46
C SER A 68 1.52 -10.14 -9.76
N GLY A 69 1.06 -11.40 -9.77
CA GLY A 69 1.03 -12.23 -10.97
C GLY A 69 0.14 -11.65 -12.07
N LEU A 70 -1.06 -11.18 -11.73
CA LEU A 70 -1.94 -10.49 -12.67
C LEU A 70 -1.27 -9.25 -13.27
N GLY A 71 -0.62 -8.43 -12.43
CA GLY A 71 0.13 -7.25 -12.87
C GLY A 71 1.27 -7.60 -13.83
N GLY A 72 2.00 -8.68 -13.57
CA GLY A 72 3.05 -9.19 -14.46
C GLY A 72 2.52 -9.63 -15.82
N VAL A 73 1.42 -10.39 -15.84
CA VAL A 73 0.76 -10.81 -17.10
C VAL A 73 0.28 -9.58 -17.89
N MET A 74 -0.30 -8.59 -17.22
CA MET A 74 -0.72 -7.34 -17.84
C MET A 74 0.46 -6.54 -18.42
N TRP A 75 1.61 -6.55 -17.75
CA TRP A 75 2.82 -5.92 -18.25
C TRP A 75 3.30 -6.54 -19.57
N VAL A 76 3.44 -7.88 -19.59
CA VAL A 76 3.85 -8.63 -20.78
C VAL A 76 2.85 -8.44 -21.92
N ALA A 77 1.55 -8.47 -21.62
CA ALA A 77 0.49 -8.23 -22.60
C ALA A 77 0.52 -6.82 -23.20
N ARG A 78 1.00 -5.81 -22.45
CA ARG A 78 1.09 -4.42 -22.92
C ARG A 78 2.32 -4.19 -23.81
N TYR A 79 3.48 -4.72 -23.43
CA TYR A 79 4.74 -4.39 -24.10
C TYR A 79 5.20 -5.46 -25.11
N ALA A 80 4.52 -6.62 -25.15
CA ALA A 80 4.86 -7.76 -26.01
C ALA A 80 6.33 -8.19 -25.95
N SER A 81 7.06 -7.75 -24.91
CA SER A 81 8.48 -7.95 -24.72
C SER A 81 8.75 -8.08 -23.22
N ALA A 82 9.51 -9.11 -22.85
CA ALA A 82 9.92 -9.41 -21.50
C ALA A 82 11.41 -9.06 -21.34
N GLN A 83 11.70 -7.79 -21.12
CA GLN A 83 13.05 -7.33 -20.83
C GLN A 83 13.30 -7.48 -19.33
N ASN A 84 14.29 -8.29 -18.94
CA ASN A 84 14.59 -8.61 -17.54
C ASN A 84 14.92 -7.38 -16.67
N ASP A 85 15.40 -6.29 -17.29
CA ASP A 85 15.85 -5.08 -16.60
C ASP A 85 14.72 -4.05 -16.37
N THR A 86 13.57 -4.20 -17.03
CA THR A 86 12.51 -3.19 -16.95
C THR A 86 11.77 -3.16 -15.61
N ALA A 87 11.82 -4.24 -14.84
CA ALA A 87 11.23 -4.31 -13.50
C ALA A 87 12.17 -3.78 -12.39
N SER A 88 13.41 -3.41 -12.73
CA SER A 88 14.37 -2.83 -11.80
C SER A 88 13.80 -1.56 -11.14
N GLY A 89 13.67 -1.58 -9.81
CA GLY A 89 13.15 -0.45 -9.03
C GLY A 89 11.62 -0.35 -8.91
N PHE A 90 10.85 -1.23 -9.56
CA PHE A 90 9.38 -1.18 -9.48
C PHE A 90 8.86 -1.43 -8.06
N VAL A 91 9.53 -2.29 -7.30
CA VAL A 91 9.19 -2.52 -5.88
C VAL A 91 9.27 -1.21 -5.10
N LEU A 92 10.33 -0.42 -5.31
CA LEU A 92 10.51 0.87 -4.66
C LEU A 92 9.45 1.89 -5.12
N THR A 93 9.14 1.93 -6.42
CA THR A 93 8.08 2.78 -6.97
C THR A 93 6.71 2.45 -6.39
N VAL A 94 6.38 1.16 -6.27
CA VAL A 94 5.10 0.67 -5.74
C VAL A 94 4.98 0.98 -4.26
N VAL A 95 6.04 0.73 -3.47
CA VAL A 95 6.05 1.10 -2.05
C VAL A 95 5.91 2.62 -1.88
N ALA A 96 6.62 3.42 -2.68
CA ALA A 96 6.49 4.88 -2.64
C ALA A 96 5.05 5.34 -2.97
N ALA A 97 4.39 4.73 -3.95
CA ALA A 97 2.99 5.03 -4.29
C ALA A 97 2.02 4.69 -3.15
N CYS A 98 2.19 3.53 -2.50
CA CYS A 98 1.35 3.13 -1.37
C CYS A 98 1.52 4.06 -0.18
N VAL A 99 2.76 4.41 0.14
CA VAL A 99 3.08 5.30 1.27
C VAL A 99 2.63 6.74 0.99
N LEU A 100 2.83 7.25 -0.23
CA LEU A 100 2.27 8.53 -0.68
C LEU A 100 0.74 8.55 -0.57
N GLY A 101 0.10 7.41 -0.84
CA GLY A 101 -1.34 7.19 -0.65
C GLY A 101 -1.81 7.10 0.80
N GLY A 102 -0.91 7.26 1.78
CA GLY A 102 -1.23 7.28 3.21
C GLY A 102 -1.27 5.92 3.88
N VAL A 103 -0.66 4.89 3.29
CA VAL A 103 -0.49 3.58 3.94
C VAL A 103 0.70 3.61 4.89
N SER A 104 0.50 3.15 6.12
CA SER A 104 1.57 3.02 7.10
C SER A 104 2.48 1.82 6.77
N ILE A 105 3.79 2.03 6.86
CA ILE A 105 4.79 0.95 6.74
C ILE A 105 4.66 -0.05 7.90
N ALA A 106 4.25 0.43 9.07
CA ALA A 106 4.05 -0.41 10.26
C ALA A 106 2.76 -1.24 10.21
N GLY A 107 1.86 -0.98 9.24
CA GLY A 107 0.60 -1.70 9.08
C GLY A 107 -0.59 -1.05 9.81
N GLY A 108 -1.79 -1.62 9.60
CA GLY A 108 -3.01 -1.25 10.33
C GLY A 108 -3.67 0.06 9.91
N VAL A 109 -3.04 0.85 9.04
CA VAL A 109 -3.54 2.16 8.58
C VAL A 109 -3.35 2.31 7.08
N GLY A 110 -4.40 2.77 6.39
CA GLY A 110 -4.38 3.08 4.97
C GLY A 110 -5.75 2.92 4.32
N THR A 111 -6.00 3.56 3.18
CA THR A 111 -7.25 3.42 2.44
C THR A 111 -6.97 3.09 0.98
N ILE A 112 -7.80 2.23 0.39
CA ILE A 112 -7.76 1.90 -1.04
C ILE A 112 -7.83 3.13 -1.94
N PRO A 113 -8.74 4.11 -1.74
CA PRO A 113 -8.77 5.32 -2.55
C PRO A 113 -7.48 6.15 -2.41
N GLY A 114 -6.89 6.22 -1.21
CA GLY A 114 -5.60 6.88 -1.00
C GLY A 114 -4.47 6.25 -1.82
N VAL A 115 -4.34 4.92 -1.78
CA VAL A 115 -3.36 4.17 -2.59
C VAL A 115 -3.58 4.38 -4.09
N PHE A 116 -4.83 4.41 -4.54
CA PHE A 116 -5.15 4.64 -5.95
C PHE A 116 -4.72 6.03 -6.42
N LEU A 117 -4.96 7.07 -5.61
CA LEU A 117 -4.47 8.42 -5.88
C LEU A 117 -2.94 8.51 -5.84
N GLY A 118 -2.31 7.81 -4.90
CA GLY A 118 -0.84 7.70 -4.82
C GLY A 118 -0.24 7.03 -6.06
N ALA A 119 -0.84 5.94 -6.52
CA ALA A 119 -0.42 5.22 -7.73
C ALA A 119 -0.60 6.07 -9.00
N ILE A 120 -1.69 6.82 -9.12
CA ILE A 120 -1.89 7.78 -10.23
C ILE A 120 -0.81 8.86 -10.19
N THR A 121 -0.54 9.44 -9.01
CA THR A 121 0.45 10.51 -8.84
C THR A 121 1.85 10.03 -9.26
N ILE A 122 2.29 8.88 -8.76
CA ILE A 122 3.56 8.26 -9.15
C ILE A 122 3.54 7.86 -10.65
N GLY A 123 2.41 7.42 -11.17
CA GLY A 123 2.22 7.15 -12.59
C GLY A 123 2.45 8.39 -13.47
N ILE A 124 1.88 9.53 -13.08
CA ILE A 124 2.09 10.82 -13.76
C ILE A 124 3.56 11.20 -13.69
N ILE A 125 4.18 11.13 -12.52
CA ILE A 125 5.60 11.43 -12.30
C ILE A 125 6.49 10.56 -13.20
N ASN A 126 6.22 9.25 -13.28
CA ASN A 126 6.98 8.31 -14.10
C ASN A 126 6.84 8.55 -15.60
N ASN A 127 5.71 9.09 -16.06
CA ASN A 127 5.51 9.48 -17.45
C ASN A 127 6.04 10.90 -17.75
N ALA A 128 6.02 11.82 -16.79
CA ALA A 128 6.45 13.21 -16.96
C ALA A 128 7.98 13.40 -16.87
N LEU A 129 8.66 12.78 -15.90
CA LEU A 129 10.13 12.87 -15.73
C LEU A 129 10.95 12.49 -16.97
N PRO A 130 10.64 11.41 -17.72
CA PRO A 130 11.37 11.12 -18.95
C PRO A 130 11.14 12.16 -20.06
N MET A 131 10.00 12.88 -20.08
CA MET A 131 9.79 13.97 -21.06
C MET A 131 10.73 15.16 -20.82
N ILE A 132 11.19 15.35 -19.59
CA ILE A 132 12.16 16.39 -19.20
C ILE A 132 13.62 15.88 -19.36
N ARG A 133 13.82 14.71 -19.98
CA ARG A 133 15.15 14.06 -20.17
C ARG A 133 15.92 13.78 -18.87
N VAL A 134 15.21 13.62 -17.74
CA VAL A 134 15.83 13.25 -16.47
C VAL A 134 16.27 11.79 -16.52
N SER A 135 17.52 11.52 -16.13
CA SER A 135 18.07 10.16 -16.17
C SER A 135 17.29 9.23 -15.21
N PRO A 136 17.12 7.95 -15.55
CA PRO A 136 16.44 6.96 -14.69
C PRO A 136 17.03 6.88 -13.26
N PHE A 137 18.34 7.16 -13.12
CA PHE A 137 19.04 7.19 -11.84
C PHE A 137 18.42 8.20 -10.85
N TRP A 138 18.13 9.42 -11.32
CA TRP A 138 17.52 10.46 -10.48
C TRP A 138 16.09 10.10 -10.07
N LYS A 139 15.34 9.35 -10.90
CA LYS A 139 14.00 8.87 -10.53
C LYS A 139 14.07 7.87 -9.37
N MET A 140 15.00 6.92 -9.45
CA MET A 140 15.20 5.91 -8.41
C MET A 140 15.64 6.54 -7.08
N ALA A 141 16.55 7.52 -7.14
CA ALA A 141 16.97 8.29 -5.97
C ALA A 141 15.80 9.05 -5.32
N LEU A 142 14.96 9.72 -6.12
CA LEU A 142 13.81 10.46 -5.61
C LEU A 142 12.79 9.56 -4.91
N GLN A 143 12.51 8.38 -5.48
CA GLN A 143 11.61 7.39 -4.86
C GLN A 143 12.14 6.89 -3.52
N GLY A 144 13.46 6.65 -3.41
CA GLY A 144 14.11 6.31 -2.15
C GLY A 144 13.98 7.42 -1.11
N VAL A 145 14.20 8.66 -1.51
CA VAL A 145 14.03 9.84 -0.63
C VAL A 145 12.58 9.97 -0.16
N ILE A 146 11.58 9.79 -1.04
CA ILE A 146 10.16 9.86 -0.68
C ILE A 146 9.82 8.82 0.40
N ILE A 147 10.30 7.59 0.25
CA ILE A 147 10.07 6.53 1.24
C ILE A 147 10.76 6.86 2.55
N LEU A 148 12.01 7.32 2.52
CA LEU A 148 12.74 7.71 3.74
C LEU A 148 12.03 8.84 4.48
N VAL A 149 11.64 9.89 3.78
CA VAL A 149 10.89 11.02 4.36
C VAL A 149 9.59 10.53 4.95
N ALA A 150 8.84 9.72 4.23
CA ALA A 150 7.57 9.21 4.73
C ALA A 150 7.74 8.25 5.92
N ALA A 151 8.78 7.41 5.93
CA ALA A 151 9.11 6.55 7.06
C ALA A 151 9.49 7.36 8.30
N VAL A 152 10.31 8.41 8.14
CA VAL A 152 10.68 9.32 9.23
C VAL A 152 9.45 10.07 9.75
N VAL A 153 8.63 10.63 8.87
CA VAL A 153 7.39 11.31 9.26
C VAL A 153 6.45 10.33 9.98
N ASN A 154 6.27 9.13 9.46
CA ASN A 154 5.46 8.08 10.09
C ASN A 154 5.99 7.69 11.47
N ALA A 155 7.31 7.54 11.61
CA ALA A 155 7.97 7.20 12.88
C ALA A 155 7.78 8.32 13.92
N LEU A 156 7.91 9.59 13.51
CA LEU A 156 7.71 10.74 14.38
C LEU A 156 6.24 10.86 14.85
N ILE A 157 5.29 10.67 13.94
CA ILE A 157 3.85 10.69 14.28
C ILE A 157 3.53 9.55 15.25
N THR A 158 3.99 8.33 14.98
CA THR A 158 3.75 7.15 15.84
C THR A 158 4.34 7.36 17.24
N GLN A 159 5.57 7.86 17.32
CA GLN A 159 6.24 8.10 18.61
C GLN A 159 5.58 9.21 19.44
N SER A 160 5.02 10.23 18.78
CA SER A 160 4.27 11.29 19.48
C SER A 160 2.96 10.77 20.09
N ALA A 161 2.27 9.85 19.43
CA ALA A 161 1.04 9.23 19.92
C ALA A 161 1.28 8.32 21.14
N GLU A 162 2.35 7.53 21.13
CA GLU A 162 2.73 6.66 22.26
C GLU A 162 3.10 7.45 23.52
N ARG A 163 3.83 8.56 23.36
CA ARG A 163 4.22 9.44 24.49
C ARG A 163 3.01 10.11 25.15
N ALA A 164 1.97 10.43 24.39
CA ALA A 164 0.72 10.98 24.94
C ALA A 164 -0.03 9.96 25.82
N GLN A 165 -0.08 8.69 25.40
CA GLN A 165 -0.75 7.63 26.16
C GLN A 165 0.00 7.26 27.45
N LEU A 166 1.33 7.28 27.45
CA LEU A 166 2.13 7.01 28.65
C LEU A 166 1.91 8.06 29.74
N LYS A 167 1.89 9.36 29.38
CA LYS A 167 1.59 10.44 30.33
C LYS A 167 0.23 10.28 30.97
N GLN A 168 -0.79 9.96 30.18
CA GLN A 168 -2.15 9.76 30.67
C GLN A 168 -2.27 8.54 31.59
N ARG A 169 -1.51 7.47 31.32
CA ARG A 169 -1.46 6.26 32.16
C ARG A 169 -0.73 6.48 33.48
N GLU A 170 0.32 7.31 33.48
CA GLU A 170 1.02 7.76 34.69
C GLU A 170 0.14 8.67 35.56
N GLU A 171 -0.59 9.61 34.95
CA GLU A 171 -1.58 10.45 35.66
C GLU A 171 -2.69 9.60 36.31
N LEU A 172 -3.26 8.65 35.56
CA LEU A 172 -4.26 7.71 36.09
C LEU A 172 -3.72 6.84 37.22
N ARG A 173 -2.46 6.36 37.14
CA ARG A 173 -1.83 5.61 38.24
C ARG A 173 -1.62 6.47 39.47
N ARG A 174 -1.21 7.74 39.32
CA ARG A 174 -1.07 8.68 40.45
C ARG A 174 -2.40 8.95 41.13
N MET A 175 -3.50 9.08 40.38
CA MET A 175 -4.84 9.23 40.96
C MET A 175 -5.33 7.98 41.71
N ARG A 176 -4.96 6.77 41.23
CA ARG A 176 -5.44 5.50 41.81
C ARG A 176 -4.66 5.01 43.03
N TYR A 177 -3.42 5.47 43.21
CA TYR A 177 -2.53 5.04 44.31
C TYR A 177 -2.18 6.17 45.29
N GLY A 178 -2.73 7.37 45.09
CA GLY A 178 -2.47 8.56 45.90
C GLY A 178 -3.53 8.90 46.95
N ALA A 179 -4.23 7.90 47.50
CA ALA A 179 -5.15 8.04 48.63
C ALA A 179 -4.76 7.10 49.77
#